data_AF-A0A821P441-F1
#
_entry.id   AF-A0A821P441-F1
#
_cell.length_a   1.000
_cell.length_b   1.000
_cell.length_c   1.000
_cell.angle_alpha   90.00
_cell.angle_beta   90.00
_cell.angle_gamma   90.00
#
_symmetry.space_group_name_H-M   'P 1'
#
loop_
_entity.id
_entity.type
_entity.pdbx_description
1 polymer ?
#
loop_
_entity_poly.entity_id
_entity_poly.type
_entity_poly.pdbx_seq_one_letter_code
_entity_poly.pdbx_strand_id
1 'polypeptide(L)'
;HRRAVVSKPRLDMCSREALRYPAFKDSVELNKIRDHFIFSIESVGALRPDQLFIDSIKLLMAKCDRLLQEIDVSIESVGALRPDQLFIDSIKLLMAKCDRLLQEIDGNINN
;
A
#
# COMPACT_ATOMS: atom_id res chain seq x y z
N HIS A 1 38.07 4.50 19.77
CA HIS A 1 37.65 4.63 18.36
C HIS A 1 36.25 5.20 18.27
N ARG A 2 35.97 6.10 17.32
CA ARG A 2 34.61 6.62 17.06
C ARG A 2 33.95 5.77 15.96
N ARG A 3 32.70 5.35 16.17
CA ARG A 3 31.91 4.53 15.25
C ARG A 3 30.65 5.29 14.83
N ALA A 4 30.36 5.33 13.54
CA ALA A 4 29.10 5.86 13.03
C ALA A 4 28.00 4.78 13.13
N VAL A 5 26.79 5.18 13.52
CA VAL A 5 25.61 4.31 13.63
C VAL A 5 24.40 5.01 12.99
N VAL A 6 23.51 4.24 12.37
CA VAL A 6 22.26 4.77 11.81
C VAL A 6 21.34 5.17 12.96
N SER A 7 20.87 6.43 12.97
CA SER A 7 20.00 6.95 14.03
C SER A 7 18.53 7.10 13.59
N LYS A 8 18.27 7.81 12.49
CA LYS A 8 16.90 8.10 12.00
C LYS A 8 16.80 7.86 10.49
N PRO A 9 16.69 6.59 10.05
CA PRO A 9 16.72 6.26 8.62
C PRO A 9 15.55 6.86 7.83
N ARG A 10 14.40 7.10 8.46
CA ARG A 10 13.23 7.75 7.83
C ARG A 10 13.51 9.18 7.32
N LEU A 11 14.49 9.87 7.90
CA LEU A 11 14.82 11.24 7.50
C LEU A 11 15.79 11.31 6.30
N ASP A 12 16.30 10.16 5.83
CA ASP A 12 17.15 10.12 4.66
C ASP A 12 16.34 10.34 3.37
N MET A 13 16.74 11.35 2.59
CA MET A 13 16.17 11.64 1.27
C MET A 13 16.67 10.67 0.19
N CYS A 14 17.51 9.70 0.55
CA CYS A 14 18.05 8.69 -0.33
C CYS A 14 18.81 9.29 -1.53
N SER A 15 19.61 10.35 -1.31
CA SER A 15 20.34 11.07 -2.38
C SER A 15 21.39 10.23 -3.11
N ARG A 16 21.77 9.08 -2.53
CA ARG A 16 22.82 8.17 -3.01
C ARG A 16 24.23 8.77 -3.03
N GLU A 17 24.47 9.91 -2.39
CA GLU A 17 25.80 10.54 -2.36
C GLU A 17 26.87 9.62 -1.75
N ALA A 18 26.49 8.75 -0.80
CA ALA A 18 27.39 7.77 -0.22
C ALA A 18 27.95 6.77 -1.24
N LEU A 19 27.27 6.54 -2.37
CA LEU A 19 27.74 5.63 -3.44
C LEU A 19 28.72 6.30 -4.40
N ARG A 20 28.90 7.62 -4.31
CA ARG A 20 29.79 8.39 -5.19
C ARG A 20 31.27 8.16 -4.88
N TYR A 21 31.59 7.94 -3.61
CA TYR A 21 32.96 7.86 -3.13
C TYR A 21 33.41 6.41 -2.97
N PRO A 22 34.52 5.97 -3.60
CA PRO A 22 35.02 4.60 -3.48
C PRO A 22 35.30 4.16 -2.04
N ALA A 23 35.64 5.10 -1.16
CA ALA A 23 35.88 4.84 0.26
C ALA A 23 34.67 4.21 0.99
N PHE A 24 33.45 4.38 0.46
CA PHE A 24 32.23 3.86 1.09
C PHE A 24 31.69 2.60 0.40
N LYS A 25 32.29 2.16 -0.72
CA LYS A 25 31.73 1.10 -1.60
C LYS A 25 31.34 -0.17 -0.84
N ASP A 26 32.18 -0.61 0.10
CA ASP A 26 31.94 -1.84 0.88
C ASP A 26 31.58 -1.54 2.35
N SER A 27 31.31 -0.27 2.68
CA SER A 27 31.00 0.20 4.05
C SER A 27 29.53 0.56 4.26
N VAL A 28 28.77 0.80 3.19
CA VAL A 28 27.37 1.21 3.26
C VAL A 28 26.51 0.47 2.24
N GLU A 29 25.27 0.20 2.63
CA GLU A 29 24.23 -0.34 1.75
C GLU A 29 22.98 0.55 1.87
N LEU A 30 22.39 0.91 0.73
CA LEU A 30 21.17 1.73 0.67
C LEU A 30 20.02 0.88 0.14
N ASN A 31 19.04 0.60 1.00
CA ASN A 31 17.87 -0.22 0.67
C ASN A 31 16.56 0.44 1.12
N LYS A 32 15.44 -0.05 0.59
CA LYS A 32 14.09 0.29 1.03
C LYS A 32 13.33 -0.97 1.40
N ILE A 33 12.55 -0.90 2.47
CA ILE A 33 11.64 -1.96 2.88
C ILE A 33 10.42 -1.91 1.96
N ARG A 34 10.19 -2.97 1.17
CA ARG A 34 9.22 -2.95 0.05
C ARG A 34 7.77 -2.85 0.51
N ASP A 35 7.46 -3.41 1.66
CA ASP A 35 6.13 -3.51 2.27
C ASP A 35 5.89 -2.46 3.37
N HIS A 36 6.81 -1.51 3.55
CA HIS A 36 6.67 -0.43 4.52
C HIS A 36 6.53 0.92 3.81
N PHE A 37 5.27 1.37 3.69
CA PHE A 37 4.92 2.62 3.02
C PHE A 37 4.78 3.75 4.03
N ILE A 38 5.23 4.95 3.65
CA ILE A 38 5.03 6.18 4.40
C ILE A 38 4.19 7.11 3.53
N PHE A 39 2.90 7.24 3.86
CA PHE A 39 2.00 8.16 3.19
C PHE A 39 2.03 9.54 3.85
N SER A 40 2.00 10.59 3.04
CA SER A 40 1.81 11.98 3.46
C SER A 40 0.67 12.56 2.63
N ILE A 41 -0.41 12.96 3.28
CA ILE A 41 -1.65 13.41 2.62
C ILE A 41 -1.93 14.83 3.06
N GLU A 42 -2.07 15.74 2.09
CA GLU A 42 -2.41 17.14 2.31
C GLU A 42 -3.76 17.43 1.68
N SER A 43 -4.69 17.96 2.46
CA SER A 43 -6.02 18.35 1.99
C SER A 43 -6.06 19.83 1.61
N VAL A 44 -6.92 20.20 0.66
CA VAL A 44 -7.22 21.60 0.33
C VAL A 44 -8.23 22.28 1.28
N GLY A 45 -8.66 21.57 2.34
CA GLY A 45 -9.52 22.12 3.40
C GLY A 45 -10.99 21.67 3.39
N ALA A 46 -11.48 21.08 2.30
CA ALA A 46 -12.88 20.61 2.21
C ALA A 46 -13.14 19.31 3.00
N LEU A 47 -12.15 18.41 3.05
CA LEU A 47 -12.18 17.14 3.76
C LEU A 47 -10.87 16.97 4.53
N ARG A 48 -10.92 16.31 5.68
CA ARG A 48 -9.71 16.01 6.44
C ARG A 48 -8.85 14.95 5.71
N PRO A 49 -7.51 14.99 5.82
CA PRO A 49 -6.63 14.00 5.19
C PRO A 49 -6.93 12.54 5.53
N ASP A 50 -7.32 12.24 6.78
CA ASP A 50 -7.74 10.91 7.23
C ASP A 50 -8.97 10.43 6.47
N GLN A 51 -9.97 11.30 6.33
CA GLN A 51 -11.19 10.98 5.59
C GLN A 51 -10.89 10.73 4.11
N LEU A 52 -10.02 11.54 3.49
CA LEU A 52 -9.61 11.34 2.09
C LEU A 52 -8.98 9.96 1.88
N PHE A 53 -8.15 9.50 2.82
CA PHE A 53 -7.52 8.19 2.73
C PHE A 53 -8.56 7.06 2.88
N ILE A 54 -9.44 7.17 3.87
CA ILE A 54 -10.54 6.22 4.09
C ILE A 54 -11.43 6.11 2.85
N ASP A 55 -11.83 7.23 2.27
CA ASP A 55 -12.69 7.27 1.08
C ASP A 55 -11.99 6.65 -0.14
N SER A 56 -10.68 6.84 -0.27
CA SER A 56 -9.89 6.21 -1.35
C SER A 56 -9.90 4.68 -1.26
N ILE A 57 -9.84 4.13 -0.04
CA ILE A 57 -9.90 2.68 0.20
C ILE A 57 -11.30 2.16 -0.10
N LYS A 58 -12.35 2.83 0.38
CA LYS A 58 -13.74 2.47 0.10
C LYS A 58 -14.03 2.50 -1.41
N LEU A 59 -13.50 3.48 -2.12
CA LEU A 59 -13.63 3.57 -3.58
C LEU A 59 -12.92 2.41 -4.29
N LEU A 60 -11.74 1.99 -3.82
CA LEU A 60 -11.06 0.82 -4.34
C LEU A 60 -11.90 -0.45 -4.15
N MET A 61 -12.45 -0.65 -2.96
CA MET A 61 -13.34 -1.78 -2.67
C MET A 61 -14.57 -1.78 -3.57
N ALA A 62 -15.24 -0.63 -3.74
CA ALA A 62 -16.40 -0.52 -4.62
C ALA A 62 -16.07 -0.85 -6.09
N LYS A 63 -14.86 -0.54 -6.56
CA LYS A 63 -14.39 -0.95 -7.89
C LYS A 63 -14.18 -2.47 -7.97
N CYS A 64 -13.60 -3.07 -6.94
CA CYS A 64 -13.44 -4.52 -6.85
C CYS A 64 -14.81 -5.23 -6.85
N ASP A 65 -15.78 -4.73 -6.08
CA ASP A 65 -17.15 -5.25 -6.06
C ASP A 65 -17.81 -5.21 -7.43
N ARG A 66 -17.68 -4.07 -8.13
CA ARG A 66 -18.21 -3.92 -9.48
C ARG A 66 -17.60 -4.92 -10.45
N LEU A 67 -16.28 -5.11 -10.40
CA LEU A 67 -15.59 -6.09 -11.24
C LEU A 67 -16.09 -7.52 -10.96
N LEU A 68 -16.28 -7.88 -9.69
CA LEU A 68 -16.80 -9.19 -9.32
C LEU A 68 -18.23 -9.41 -9.84
N GLN A 69 -19.09 -8.39 -9.75
CA GLN A 69 -20.46 -8.46 -10.27
C GLN A 69 -20.49 -8.65 -11.80
N GLU A 70 -19.65 -7.92 -12.54
CA GLU A 70 -19.56 -8.05 -14.00
C GLU A 70 -19.04 -9.44 -14.42
N ILE A 71 -18.13 -10.01 -13.64
CA ILE A 71 -17.63 -11.39 -13.85
C ILE A 71 -18.73 -12.41 -13.58
N ASP A 72 -19.47 -12.29 -12.46
CA ASP A 72 -20.53 -13.24 -12.13
C ASP A 72 -21.70 -13.21 -13.15
N VAL A 73 -22.09 -12.02 -13.64
CA VAL A 73 -23.09 -11.88 -14.73
C VAL A 73 -22.63 -12.57 -16.02
N SER A 74 -21.34 -12.46 -16.36
CA SER A 74 -20.79 -13.10 -17.56
C SER A 74 -20.84 -14.63 -17.46
N ILE A 75 -20.72 -15.18 -16.25
CA ILE A 75 -20.67 -16.63 -15.99
C ILE A 75 -22.05 -17.29 -16.08
N GLU A 76 -23.14 -16.58 -15.77
CA GLU A 76 -24.51 -17.09 -15.98
C GLU A 76 -24.80 -17.38 -17.48
N SER A 77 -24.05 -16.74 -18.39
CA SER A 77 -24.22 -16.91 -19.84
C SER A 77 -23.32 -17.96 -20.50
N VAL A 78 -22.24 -18.39 -19.83
CA VAL A 78 -21.20 -19.30 -20.38
C VAL A 78 -20.93 -20.42 -19.35
N GLY A 79 -21.61 -21.55 -19.48
CA GLY A 79 -21.61 -22.62 -18.47
C GLY A 79 -20.23 -23.03 -17.90
N ALA A 80 -20.12 -22.93 -16.57
CA ALA A 80 -19.38 -23.74 -15.59
C ALA A 80 -17.94 -24.28 -15.86
N LEU A 81 -17.09 -23.60 -16.65
CA LEU A 81 -15.62 -23.78 -16.57
C LEU A 81 -14.96 -22.44 -16.21
N ARG A 82 -14.37 -22.32 -15.00
CA ARG A 82 -13.78 -21.08 -14.47
C ARG A 82 -12.22 -21.06 -14.54
N PRO A 83 -11.60 -20.61 -15.66
CA PRO A 83 -10.16 -20.34 -15.72
C PRO A 83 -9.72 -19.12 -14.89
N ASP A 84 -10.66 -18.35 -14.35
CA ASP A 84 -10.51 -17.06 -13.67
C ASP A 84 -10.54 -17.12 -12.14
N GLN A 85 -10.63 -18.33 -11.54
CA GLN A 85 -10.76 -18.47 -10.07
C GLN A 85 -9.60 -17.83 -9.30
N LEU A 86 -8.36 -17.97 -9.78
CA LEU A 86 -7.17 -17.34 -9.17
C LEU A 86 -7.26 -15.81 -9.16
N PHE A 87 -7.89 -15.23 -10.20
CA PHE A 87 -8.10 -13.80 -10.30
C PHE A 87 -9.17 -13.33 -9.31
N ILE A 88 -10.29 -14.05 -9.24
CA ILE A 88 -11.36 -13.80 -8.26
C ILE A 88 -10.82 -13.86 -6.82
N ASP A 89 -10.03 -14.89 -6.50
CA ASP A 89 -9.46 -15.07 -5.16
C ASP A 89 -8.48 -13.94 -4.82
N SER A 90 -7.71 -13.45 -5.80
CA SER A 90 -6.82 -12.31 -5.63
C SER A 90 -7.57 -11.01 -5.33
N ILE A 91 -8.71 -10.78 -6.00
CA ILE A 91 -9.58 -9.62 -5.73
C ILE A 91 -10.18 -9.72 -4.32
N LYS A 92 -10.71 -10.89 -3.95
CA LYS A 92 -11.26 -11.11 -2.60
C LYS A 92 -10.21 -10.91 -1.51
N LEU A 93 -8.97 -11.35 -1.75
CA LEU A 93 -7.85 -11.12 -0.84
C LEU A 93 -7.51 -9.62 -0.72
N LEU A 94 -7.56 -8.87 -1.82
CA LEU A 94 -7.38 -7.42 -1.81
C LEU A 94 -8.45 -6.72 -0.97
N MET A 95 -9.72 -7.09 -1.18
CA MET A 95 -10.84 -6.54 -0.39
C MET A 95 -10.67 -6.80 1.11
N ALA A 96 -10.33 -8.03 1.50
CA ALA A 96 -10.07 -8.37 2.90
C ALA A 96 -8.88 -7.60 3.51
N LYS A 97 -7.87 -7.26 2.70
CA LYS A 97 -6.76 -6.40 3.14
C LYS A 97 -7.23 -4.95 3.33
N CYS A 98 -8.07 -4.43 2.45
CA CYS A 98 -8.67 -3.10 2.59
C CYS A 98 -9.52 -3.00 3.87
N ASP A 99 -10.33 -4.02 4.17
CA ASP A 99 -11.15 -4.05 5.40
C ASP A 99 -10.30 -3.99 6.66
N ARG A 100 -9.22 -4.80 6.74
CA ARG A 100 -8.30 -4.76 7.87
C ARG A 100 -7.62 -3.40 8.02
N LEU A 101 -7.21 -2.80 6.90
CA LEU A 101 -6.57 -1.48 6.92
C LEU A 101 -7.54 -0.41 7.44
N LEU A 102 -8.82 -0.46 7.05
CA LEU A 102 -9.84 0.46 7.57
C LEU A 102 -10.02 0.29 9.09
N GLN A 103 -10.06 -0.94 9.59
CA GLN A 103 -10.17 -1.22 11.03
C GLN A 103 -8.96 -0.68 11.82
N GLU A 104 -7.75 -0.81 11.27
CA GLU A 104 -6.53 -0.27 11.88
C GLU A 104 -6.53 1.26 11.90
N ILE A 105 -7.00 1.91 10.83
CA ILE A 105 -7.12 3.37 10.75
C ILE A 105 -8.14 3.88 11.77
N ASP A 106 -9.33 3.27 11.82
CA ASP A 106 -10.38 3.64 12.76
C ASP A 106 -9.93 3.47 14.22
N GLY A 107 -9.16 2.41 14.52
CA GLY A 107 -8.58 2.19 15.84
C GLY A 107 -7.52 3.22 16.23
N ASN A 108 -6.78 3.77 15.26
CA ASN A 108 -5.76 4.80 15.49
C ASN A 108 -6.33 6.22 15.59
N ILE A 109 -7.47 6.51 14.93
CA ILE A 109 -8.12 7.82 15.00
C ILE A 109 -8.87 8.01 16.33
N ASN A 110 -9.42 6.93 16.90
CA ASN A 110 -10.28 6.97 18.08
C ASN A 110 -9.54 6.71 19.42
N ASN A 111 -8.23 6.49 19.41
CA ASN A 111 -7.35 6.38 20.58
C ASN A 111 -6.56 7.67 20.78
#